data_AF-A0A948EZZ9-F1
#
_entry.id   AF-A0A948EZZ9-F1
#
_cell.length_a   1.000
_cell.length_b   1.000
_cell.length_c   1.000
_cell.angle_alpha   90.00
_cell.angle_beta   90.00
_cell.angle_gamma   90.00
#
_symmetry.space_group_name_H-M   'P 1'
#
loop_
_entity.id
_entity.type
_entity.pdbx_description
1 polymer ?
#
loop_
_entity_poly.entity_id
_entity_poly.type
_entity_poly.pdbx_seq_one_letter_code
_entity_poly.pdbx_strand_id
1 'polypeptide(L)'
;MSTELRHGYCALCISRCGCVATLEDGVLTRVDADPAHPAGRVLCVKAKAAAEAVYAPDRILYPLRRTRPKGEADPGWERISWDAALDLVAAKARAAIEQHGPQGL
;
A
#
# COMPACT_ATOMS: atom_id res chain seq x y z
N MET A 1 -15.38 11.65 21.41
CA MET A 1 -14.68 10.53 20.74
C MET A 1 -15.71 9.77 19.94
N SER A 2 -15.55 9.74 18.62
CA SER A 2 -16.39 8.98 17.71
C SER A 2 -15.73 7.63 17.41
N THR A 3 -16.49 6.55 17.57
CA THR A 3 -16.07 5.21 17.16
C THR A 3 -16.83 4.80 15.91
N GLU A 4 -16.12 4.42 14.86
CA GLU A 4 -16.68 3.95 13.60
C GLU A 4 -16.21 2.50 13.34
N LEU A 5 -17.13 1.64 12.92
CA LEU A 5 -16.81 0.29 12.46
C LEU A 5 -16.87 0.24 10.94
N ARG A 6 -15.77 -0.19 10.30
CA ARG A 6 -15.68 -0.36 8.84
C ARG A 6 -15.48 -1.82 8.49
N HIS A 7 -16.44 -2.39 7.77
CA HIS A 7 -16.36 -3.74 7.24
C HIS A 7 -15.49 -3.77 5.98
N GLY A 8 -14.69 -4.81 5.85
CA GLY A 8 -13.81 -5.00 4.70
C GLY A 8 -13.07 -6.32 4.77
N TYR A 9 -11.85 -6.33 4.22
CA TYR A 9 -10.99 -7.49 4.23
C TYR A 9 -9.54 -7.10 4.55
N CYS A 10 -8.82 -8.02 5.18
CA CYS A 10 -7.41 -7.87 5.47
C CYS A 10 -6.57 -7.98 4.19
N ALA A 11 -5.72 -6.99 3.94
CA ALA A 11 -4.92 -6.91 2.71
C ALA A 11 -3.50 -7.54 2.82
N LEU A 12 -3.14 -8.12 3.98
CA LEU A 12 -1.75 -8.53 4.28
C LEU A 12 -1.33 -9.88 3.70
N CYS A 13 -2.26 -10.67 3.14
CA CYS A 13 -1.93 -11.87 2.37
C CYS A 13 -3.01 -12.16 1.33
N ILE A 14 -2.78 -13.22 0.54
CA ILE A 14 -3.69 -13.66 -0.53
C ILE A 14 -5.05 -14.15 -0.02
N SER A 15 -5.18 -14.52 1.26
CA SER A 15 -6.40 -15.10 1.82
C SER A 15 -7.55 -14.11 1.95
N ARG A 16 -7.26 -12.80 1.96
CA ARG A 16 -8.26 -11.71 2.05
C ARG A 16 -9.33 -11.97 3.11
N CYS A 17 -8.91 -12.35 4.33
CA CYS A 17 -9.83 -12.66 5.42
C CYS A 17 -10.74 -11.47 5.72
N GLY A 18 -12.03 -11.73 5.94
CA GLY A 18 -12.98 -10.67 6.28
C GLY A 18 -12.69 -10.08 7.64
N CYS A 19 -12.79 -8.75 7.75
CA CYS A 19 -12.50 -8.05 8.99
C CYS A 19 -13.36 -6.81 9.21
N VAL A 20 -13.53 -6.46 10.47
CA VAL A 20 -14.08 -5.18 10.91
C VAL A 20 -12.94 -4.35 11.49
N ALA A 21 -12.70 -3.18 10.90
CA ALA A 21 -11.79 -2.17 11.41
C ALA A 21 -12.53 -1.26 12.39
N THR A 22 -11.99 -1.09 13.59
CA THR A 22 -12.44 -0.08 14.56
C THR A 22 -11.62 1.18 14.36
N LEU A 23 -12.29 2.30 14.10
CA LEU A 23 -11.69 3.62 14.01
C LEU A 23 -12.13 4.46 15.20
N GLU A 24 -11.18 5.04 15.91
CA GLU A 24 -11.40 6.02 16.98
C GLU A 24 -10.92 7.37 16.50
N ASP A 25 -11.84 8.33 16.37
CA ASP A 25 -11.58 9.68 15.84
C ASP A 25 -10.84 9.63 14.48
N GLY A 26 -11.20 8.66 13.63
CA GLY A 26 -10.61 8.45 12.30
C GLY A 26 -9.30 7.64 12.28
N VAL A 27 -8.79 7.23 13.43
CA VAL A 27 -7.55 6.45 13.58
C VAL A 27 -7.89 4.96 13.72
N LEU A 28 -7.27 4.10 12.92
CA LEU A 28 -7.41 2.65 13.02
C LEU A 28 -6.78 2.13 14.32
N THR A 29 -7.60 1.69 15.28
CA THR A 29 -7.10 1.18 16.57
C THR A 29 -7.15 -0.33 16.67
N ARG A 30 -8.08 -1.00 15.96
CA ARG A 30 -8.25 -2.45 16.05
C ARG A 30 -8.78 -3.06 14.75
N VAL A 31 -8.40 -4.32 14.52
CA VAL A 31 -8.95 -5.15 13.44
C VAL A 31 -9.42 -6.49 14.02
N ASP A 32 -10.69 -6.79 13.85
CA ASP A 32 -11.33 -8.04 14.29
C ASP A 32 -11.88 -8.84 13.13
N ALA A 33 -12.08 -10.14 13.34
CA ALA A 33 -12.64 -11.01 12.32
C ALA A 33 -14.11 -10.61 12.08
N ASP A 34 -14.55 -10.65 10.83
CA ASP A 34 -15.96 -10.40 10.48
C ASP A 34 -16.69 -11.72 10.16
N PRO A 35 -17.49 -12.27 11.09
CA PRO A 35 -18.19 -13.54 10.87
C PRO A 35 -19.20 -13.50 9.72
N ALA A 36 -19.64 -12.30 9.28
CA ALA A 36 -20.53 -12.16 8.13
C ALA A 36 -19.81 -12.39 6.80
N HIS A 37 -18.48 -12.29 6.78
CA HIS A 37 -17.68 -12.57 5.60
C HIS A 37 -17.37 -14.07 5.48
N PRO A 38 -17.44 -14.69 4.28
CA PRO A 38 -17.19 -16.12 4.10
C PRO A 38 -15.84 -16.60 4.66
N ALA A 39 -14.83 -15.74 4.60
CA ALA A 39 -13.48 -15.97 5.12
C ALA A 39 -13.16 -15.18 6.40
N GLY A 40 -14.15 -14.85 7.24
CA GLY A 40 -13.97 -13.96 8.40
C GLY A 40 -14.22 -14.62 9.76
N ARG A 41 -14.12 -15.96 9.86
CA ARG A 41 -14.24 -16.67 11.15
C ARG A 41 -13.06 -16.42 12.08
N VAL A 42 -11.85 -16.21 11.54
CA VAL A 42 -10.61 -16.04 12.30
C VAL A 42 -9.69 -15.03 11.61
N LEU A 43 -8.84 -14.37 12.39
CA LEU A 43 -7.74 -13.54 11.90
C LEU A 43 -6.41 -14.00 12.51
N CYS A 44 -5.35 -13.97 11.71
CA CYS A 44 -3.99 -14.24 12.18
C CYS A 44 -3.35 -13.00 12.83
N VAL A 45 -2.22 -13.19 13.51
CA VAL A 45 -1.47 -12.12 14.18
C VAL A 45 -1.11 -10.94 13.27
N LYS A 46 -0.85 -11.20 11.97
CA LYS A 46 -0.56 -10.12 11.01
C LYS A 46 -1.70 -9.10 10.94
N ALA A 47 -2.95 -9.58 10.88
CA ALA A 47 -4.11 -8.70 10.81
C ALA A 47 -4.29 -7.90 12.10
N LYS A 48 -3.96 -8.49 13.25
CA LYS A 48 -3.98 -7.80 14.55
C LYS A 48 -2.95 -6.67 14.63
N ALA A 49 -1.80 -6.85 13.98
CA ALA A 49 -0.75 -5.83 13.86
C ALA A 49 -0.97 -4.82 12.70
N ALA A 50 -2.14 -4.80 12.05
CA ALA A 50 -2.36 -3.95 10.88
C ALA A 50 -2.22 -2.45 11.19
N ALA A 51 -2.62 -2.00 12.38
CA ALA A 51 -2.47 -0.60 12.79
C ALA A 51 -0.98 -0.19 12.85
N GLU A 52 -0.11 -1.05 13.37
CA GLU A 52 1.33 -0.81 13.43
C GLU A 52 1.94 -0.61 12.03
N ALA A 53 1.49 -1.39 11.04
CA ALA A 53 1.93 -1.24 9.66
C ALA A 53 1.41 0.06 9.01
N VAL A 54 0.16 0.46 9.31
CA VAL A 54 -0.44 1.70 8.77
C VAL A 54 0.27 2.94 9.32
N TYR A 55 0.72 2.90 10.58
CA TYR A 55 1.36 4.02 11.28
C TYR A 55 2.87 3.85 11.47
N ALA A 56 3.49 2.96 10.70
CA ALA A 56 4.94 2.74 10.76
C ALA A 56 5.70 4.05 10.49
N PRO A 57 6.75 4.37 11.27
CA PRO A 57 7.46 5.65 11.17
C PRO A 57 8.22 5.82 9.83
N ASP A 58 8.54 4.72 9.17
CA ASP A 58 9.25 4.63 7.89
C ASP A 58 8.30 4.44 6.69
N ARG A 59 6.98 4.59 6.88
CA ARG A 59 6.00 4.47 5.81
C ARG A 59 6.30 5.47 4.69
N ILE A 60 6.33 4.97 3.45
CA ILE A 60 6.48 5.81 2.26
C ILE A 60 5.17 6.58 2.02
N LEU A 61 5.19 7.88 2.29
CA LEU A 61 4.01 8.76 2.18
C LEU A 61 3.91 9.50 0.84
N TYR A 62 4.98 9.53 0.06
CA TYR A 62 5.06 10.31 -1.18
C TYR A 62 5.76 9.52 -2.28
N PRO A 63 5.42 9.77 -3.57
CA PRO A 63 6.22 9.30 -4.69
C PRO A 63 7.67 9.78 -4.59
N LEU A 64 8.60 8.88 -4.88
CA LEU A 64 10.04 9.14 -4.86
C LEU A 64 10.65 8.83 -6.23
N ARG A 65 11.57 9.67 -6.69
CA ARG A 65 12.38 9.45 -7.90
C ARG A 65 13.82 9.21 -7.51
N ARG A 66 14.45 8.20 -8.13
CA ARG A 66 15.87 7.95 -7.99
C ARG A 66 16.66 8.95 -8.84
N THR A 67 17.64 9.64 -8.26
CA THR A 67 18.49 10.61 -8.98
C THR A 67 19.83 10.04 -9.42
N ARG A 68 20.30 8.96 -8.78
CA ARG A 68 21.58 8.31 -9.10
C ARG A 68 21.41 7.03 -9.93
N PRO A 69 22.48 6.55 -10.59
CA PRO A 69 22.45 5.31 -11.38
C PRO A 69 21.99 4.08 -10.59
N LYS A 70 21.46 3.08 -11.30
CA LYS A 70 21.07 1.80 -10.68
C LYS A 70 22.32 1.08 -10.16
N GLY A 71 22.27 0.66 -8.90
CA GLY A 71 23.35 -0.09 -8.27
C GLY A 71 24.25 0.73 -7.34
N GLU A 72 24.10 2.05 -7.29
CA GLU A 72 24.77 2.86 -6.26
C GLU A 72 24.19 2.59 -4.86
N ALA A 73 25.07 2.64 -3.86
CA ALA A 73 24.72 2.40 -2.45
C ALA A 73 23.72 3.45 -1.91
N ASP A 74 23.83 4.69 -2.37
CA ASP A 74 22.86 5.76 -2.14
C ASP A 74 22.09 6.03 -3.44
N PRO A 75 20.80 5.69 -3.53
CA PRO A 75 20.00 5.96 -4.72
C PRO A 75 19.74 7.45 -4.98
N GLY A 76 19.96 8.32 -3.99
CA GLY A 76 19.61 9.74 -4.05
C GLY A 76 18.11 9.94 -4.28
N TRP A 77 17.26 9.35 -3.44
CA TRP A 77 15.82 9.51 -3.56
C TRP A 77 15.41 10.97 -3.34
N GLU A 78 14.63 11.51 -4.26
CA GLU A 78 13.99 12.81 -4.11
C GLU A 78 12.47 12.66 -4.17
N ARG A 79 11.75 13.49 -3.41
CA ARG A 79 10.29 13.53 -3.46
C ARG A 79 9.83 14.22 -4.74
N ILE A 80 8.83 13.63 -5.39
CA ILE A 80 8.13 14.23 -6.54
C ILE A 80 6.62 14.21 -6.32
N SER A 81 5.88 14.96 -7.15
CA SER A 81 4.41 14.92 -7.13
C SER A 81 3.89 13.63 -7.77
N TRP A 82 2.62 13.30 -7.51
CA TRP A 82 1.94 12.20 -8.18
C TRP A 82 1.89 12.38 -9.69
N ASP A 83 1.58 13.59 -10.18
CA ASP A 83 1.56 13.89 -11.61
C ASP A 83 2.94 13.65 -12.25
N ALA A 84 4.01 14.18 -11.64
CA ALA A 84 5.37 13.97 -12.13
C ALA A 84 5.79 12.49 -12.13
N ALA A 85 5.34 11.70 -11.14
CA ALA A 85 5.65 10.28 -11.04
C ALA A 85 4.95 9.49 -12.15
N LEU A 86 3.66 9.75 -12.36
CA LEU A 86 2.86 9.09 -13.38
C LEU A 86 3.32 9.47 -14.79
N ASP A 87 3.60 10.75 -15.03
CA ASP A 87 4.13 11.24 -16.31
C ASP A 87 5.47 10.59 -16.64
N LEU A 88 6.37 10.50 -15.66
CA LEU A 88 7.68 9.87 -15.83
C LEU A 88 7.55 8.38 -16.20
N VAL A 89 6.72 7.63 -15.45
CA VAL A 89 6.51 6.19 -15.71
C VAL A 89 5.86 6.00 -17.08
N ALA A 90 4.82 6.78 -17.40
CA ALA A 90 4.13 6.69 -18.68
C ALA A 90 5.05 7.01 -19.87
N ALA A 91 5.89 8.04 -19.76
CA ALA A 91 6.86 8.39 -20.80
C ALA A 91 7.89 7.26 -21.02
N LYS A 92 8.42 6.67 -19.95
CA LYS A 92 9.38 5.56 -20.03
C LYS A 92 8.75 4.29 -20.58
N ALA A 93 7.54 3.96 -20.13
CA ALA A 93 6.76 2.82 -20.63
C ALA A 93 6.49 2.95 -22.14
N ARG A 94 6.03 4.12 -22.60
CA ARG A 94 5.80 4.38 -24.04
C ARG A 94 7.07 4.23 -24.86
N ALA A 95 8.19 4.80 -24.41
CA ALA A 95 9.47 4.66 -25.09
C ALA A 95 9.93 3.19 -25.18
N ALA A 96 9.73 2.40 -24.12
CA ALA A 96 10.05 0.97 -24.14
C ALA A 96 9.16 0.19 -25.12
N ILE A 97 7.85 0.48 -25.16
CA ILE A 97 6.93 -0.11 -26.13
C ILE A 97 7.34 0.23 -27.56
N GLU A 98 7.68 1.50 -27.81
CA GLU A 98 8.08 1.97 -29.15
C GLU A 98 9.36 1.27 -29.63
N GLN A 99 10.32 1.03 -28.72
CA GLN A 99 11.61 0.42 -29.05
C GLN A 99 11.57 -1.10 -29.12
N HIS A 100 10.75 -1.75 -28.29
CA HIS A 100 10.82 -3.21 -28.06
C HIS A 100 9.48 -3.94 -28.22
N GLY A 101 8.41 -3.22 -28.55
CA GLY A 101 7.05 -3.74 -28.58
C GLY A 101 6.42 -3.83 -27.18
N PRO A 102 5.11 -4.13 -27.09
CA PRO A 102 4.39 -4.20 -25.81
C PRO A 102 4.95 -5.21 -24.80
N GLN A 103 5.67 -6.24 -25.28
CA GLN A 103 6.30 -7.25 -24.44
C GLN A 103 7.60 -6.76 -23.76
N GLY A 104 8.10 -5.58 -24.13
CA GLY A 104 9.26 -4.94 -23.51
C GLY A 104 8.95 -4.15 -22.23
N LEU A 105 7.69 -4.17 -21.78
CA LEU A 105 7.19 -3.63 -20.53
C LEU A 105 7.07 -4.74 -19.48
#